data_AF-A0A3P1T7Z2-F1
#
_entry.id   AF-A0A3P1T7Z2-F1
#
_cell.length_a   1.000
_cell.length_b   1.000
_cell.length_c   1.000
_cell.angle_alpha   90.00
_cell.angle_beta   90.00
_cell.angle_gamma   90.00
#
_symmetry.space_group_name_H-M   'P 1'
#
loop_
_entity.id
_entity.type
_entity.pdbx_description
1 polymer ?
#
loop_
_entity_poly.entity_id
_entity_poly.type
_entity_poly.pdbx_seq_one_letter_code
_entity_poly.pdbx_strand_id
1 'polypeptide(L)' 'MRTTVRLDPEVAAAVEHMRAQRHIGLGEAVNELARAGLSHKKQTTRFEQRTADVGLKGDVTNIADTTGIATDPPRWQPPL' A
#
# COMPACT_ATOMS: atom_id res chain seq x y z
N MET A 1 -14.44 20.55 -18.78
CA MET A 1 -14.72 21.55 -17.72
C MET A 1 -13.38 22.08 -17.20
N ARG A 2 -13.29 23.37 -16.84
CA ARG A 2 -12.07 23.95 -16.26
C ARG A 2 -12.26 24.13 -14.76
N THR A 3 -11.34 23.56 -13.99
CA THR A 3 -11.35 23.61 -12.53
C THR A 3 -9.93 23.90 -12.06
N THR A 4 -9.79 24.73 -11.03
CA THR A 4 -8.50 24.97 -10.38
C THR A 4 -8.42 24.09 -9.15
N VAL A 5 -7.35 23.30 -9.04
CA VAL A 5 -7.10 22.40 -7.90
C VAL A 5 -5.69 22.65 -7.38
N ARG A 6 -5.49 22.42 -6.08
CA ARG A 6 -4.15 22.42 -5.48
C ARG A 6 -3.65 20.98 -5.44
N LEU A 7 -2.40 20.77 -5.81
CA LEU A 7 -1.75 19.46 -5.75
C LEU A 7 -0.73 19.47 -4.61
N ASP A 8 -0.75 18.42 -3.80
CA ASP A 8 0.31 18.17 -2.84
C ASP A 8 1.61 17.81 -3.57
N PRO A 9 2.79 18.02 -2.94
CA PRO A 9 4.08 17.82 -3.60
C PRO A 9 4.27 16.41 -4.19
N GLU A 10 3.78 15.39 -3.49
CA GLU A 10 3.79 14.00 -3.94
C GLU A 10 2.95 13.76 -5.20
N VAL A 11 1.79 14.42 -5.31
CA VAL A 11 0.91 14.32 -6.47
C VAL A 11 1.53 15.05 -7.66
N ALA A 12 2.13 16.22 -7.43
CA ALA A 12 2.86 16.94 -8.47
C ALA A 12 4.03 16.10 -9.03
N ALA A 13 4.79 15.43 -8.18
CA ALA A 13 5.87 14.54 -8.60
C ALA A 13 5.37 13.35 -9.44
N ALA A 14 4.27 12.72 -9.01
CA ALA A 14 3.64 11.63 -9.78
C ALA A 14 3.16 12.11 -11.15
N VAL A 15 2.56 13.29 -11.22
CA VAL A 15 2.11 13.90 -12.48
C VAL A 15 3.30 14.19 -13.40
N GLU A 16 4.39 14.79 -12.91
CA GLU A 16 5.58 15.05 -13.73
C GLU A 16 6.21 13.75 -14.25
N HIS A 17 6.21 12.68 -13.44
CA HIS A 17 6.68 11.38 -13.90
C HIS A 17 5.83 10.84 -15.06
N MET A 18 4.50 10.96 -14.98
CA MET A 18 3.60 10.57 -16.07
C MET A 18 3.83 11.40 -17.32
N ARG A 19 4.06 12.71 -17.17
CA ARG A 19 4.38 13.60 -18.29
C ARG A 19 5.67 13.20 -18.98
N ALA A 20 6.70 12.82 -18.21
CA ALA A 20 7.98 12.36 -18.76
C ALA A 20 7.86 11.03 -19.51
N GLN A 21 7.05 10.09 -19.00
CA GLN A 21 6.89 8.77 -19.63
C GLN A 21 5.94 8.77 -20.84
N ARG A 22 4.86 9.55 -20.77
CA ARG A 22 3.73 9.47 -21.71
C ARG A 22 3.59 10.70 -22.60
N HIS A 23 4.39 11.73 -22.37
CA HIS A 23 4.38 12.99 -23.11
C HIS A 23 2.99 13.68 -23.14
N ILE A 24 2.21 13.54 -22.07
CA ILE A 24 0.87 14.11 -21.93
C ILE A 24 0.89 15.47 -21.21
N GLY A 25 -0.20 16.24 -21.36
CA GLY A 25 -0.37 17.52 -20.67
C GLY A 25 -0.69 17.38 -19.18
N LEU A 26 -0.47 18.44 -18.39
CA LEU A 26 -0.74 18.45 -16.93
C LEU A 26 -2.19 18.06 -16.61
N GLY A 27 -3.17 18.70 -17.26
CA GLY A 27 -4.58 18.42 -17.01
C GLY A 27 -5.00 17.01 -17.44
N GLU A 28 -4.32 16.45 -18.43
CA GLU A 28 -4.55 15.08 -18.89
C GLU A 28 -4.02 14.06 -17.88
N ALA A 29 -2.79 14.25 -17.41
CA ALA A 29 -2.21 13.43 -16.33
C ALA A 29 -3.05 13.48 -15.05
N VAL A 30 -3.52 14.67 -14.63
CA VAL A 30 -4.40 14.81 -13.46
C VAL A 30 -5.72 14.08 -13.66
N ASN A 31 -6.32 14.15 -14.86
CA ASN A 31 -7.55 13.43 -15.15
C ASN A 31 -7.36 11.92 -15.18
N GLU A 32 -6.22 11.43 -15.68
CA GLU A 32 -5.89 10.00 -15.62
C GLU A 32 -5.75 9.51 -14.18
N LEU A 33 -5.02 10.24 -13.33
CA LEU A 33 -4.90 9.91 -11.90
C LEU A 33 -6.26 9.91 -11.21
N ALA A 34 -7.08 10.92 -11.45
CA ALA A 34 -8.43 10.99 -10.89
C ALA A 34 -9.29 9.80 -11.35
N ARG A 35 -9.23 9.45 -12.65
CA ARG A 35 -9.99 8.32 -13.20
C ARG A 35 -9.50 6.99 -12.63
N ALA A 36 -8.18 6.80 -12.52
CA ALA A 36 -7.59 5.63 -11.89
C ALA A 36 -8.04 5.51 -10.43
N GLY A 37 -8.04 6.60 -9.66
CA GLY A 37 -8.52 6.62 -8.27
C GLY A 37 -10.01 6.30 -8.14
N LEU A 38 -10.85 6.78 -9.06
CA LEU A 38 -12.29 6.47 -9.09
C LEU A 38 -12.54 4.98 -9.42
N SER A 39 -11.77 4.42 -10.35
CA SER A 39 -11.82 2.99 -10.70
C SER A 39 -11.25 2.09 -9.60
N HIS A 40 -10.29 2.59 -8.83
CA HIS A 40 -9.66 1.89 -7.71
C HIS A 40 -10.51 1.92 -6.42
N LYS A 41 -11.84 2.08 -6.54
CA LYS A 41 -12.77 1.86 -5.43
C LYS A 41 -12.43 0.52 -4.81
N LYS A 42 -11.84 0.59 -3.60
CA LYS A 42 -11.34 -0.52 -2.81
C LYS A 42 -12.34 -1.66 -2.88
N GLN A 43 -11.98 -2.75 -3.56
CA GLN A 43 -12.62 -4.01 -3.25
C GLN A 43 -12.34 -4.20 -1.77
N THR A 44 -13.36 -4.02 -0.95
CA THR A 44 -13.28 -4.41 0.45
C THR A 44 -13.18 -5.92 0.39
N THR A 45 -11.96 -6.46 0.31
CA THR A 45 -11.76 -7.88 0.56
C THR A 45 -12.32 -8.10 1.95
N ARG A 46 -13.42 -8.85 2.02
CA ARG A 46 -14.02 -9.21 3.30
C ARG A 46 -12.92 -9.81 4.13
N PHE A 47 -12.67 -9.24 5.29
CA PHE A 47 -11.68 -9.78 6.21
C PHE A 47 -12.11 -11.21 6.56
N GLU A 48 -11.36 -12.20 6.07
CA GLU A 48 -11.53 -13.59 6.47
C GLU A 48 -10.49 -13.89 7.55
N GLN A 49 -10.94 -13.88 8.79
CA GLN A 49 -10.12 -14.29 9.92
C GLN A 49 -9.78 -15.77 9.77
N ARG A 50 -8.53 -16.07 9.43
CA ARG A 50 -7.98 -17.42 9.53
C ARG A 50 -7.36 -17.58 10.91
N THR A 51 -8.14 -18.08 11.85
CA THR A 51 -7.64 -18.46 13.17
C THR A 51 -6.90 -19.79 13.02
N ALA A 52 -5.59 -19.78 13.28
CA ALA A 52 -4.80 -20.98 13.51
C ALA A 52 -4.48 -21.06 14.99
N ASP A 53 -4.49 -22.26 15.58
CA ASP A 53 -4.13 -22.48 16.97
C ASP A 53 -2.62 -22.27 17.13
N VAL A 54 -2.21 -21.05 17.47
CA VAL A 54 -0.82 -20.72 17.78
C VAL A 54 -0.72 -20.88 19.28
N GLY A 55 -0.26 -22.05 19.74
CA GLY A 55 -0.17 -22.45 21.16
C GLY A 55 0.78 -21.62 22.01
N LEU A 56 0.62 -20.30 22.03
CA LEU A 56 1.42 -19.33 22.75
C LEU A 56 0.50 -18.50 23.65
N LYS A 57 0.30 -18.96 24.89
CA LYS A 57 -0.29 -18.17 25.97
C LYS A 57 0.75 -17.16 26.49
N GLY A 58 1.04 -16.13 25.70
CA GLY A 58 1.85 -14.98 26.13
C GLY A 58 0.94 -13.78 26.40
N ASP A 59 1.08 -13.15 27.56
CA ASP A 59 0.33 -11.94 27.93
C ASP A 59 0.76 -10.76 27.04
N VAL A 60 -0.09 -10.39 26.08
CA VAL A 60 0.19 -9.34 25.06
C VAL A 60 -0.25 -7.96 25.55
N THR A 61 0.03 -7.63 26.81
CA THR A 61 -0.31 -6.32 27.39
C THR A 61 0.74 -5.24 27.07
N ASN A 62 1.91 -5.61 26.52
CA ASN A 62 2.96 -4.64 26.20
C ASN A 62 3.57 -4.84 24.80
N ILE A 63 3.21 -3.95 23.86
CA ILE A 63 3.68 -3.92 22.46
C ILE A 63 5.05 -3.24 22.27
N ALA A 64 5.65 -2.68 23.33
CA ALA A 64 6.92 -1.95 23.22
C ALA A 64 8.15 -2.86 23.06
N ASP A 65 8.08 -4.12 23.50
CA ASP A 65 9.23 -5.06 23.50
C ASP A 65 9.30 -5.98 22.27
N THR A 66 8.36 -5.90 21.33
CA THR A 66 8.28 -6.86 20.21
C THR A 66 9.04 -6.47 18.93
N THR A 67 9.68 -5.30 18.87
CA THR A 67 10.45 -4.87 17.70
C THR A 67 11.91 -5.30 17.84
N GLY A 68 12.20 -6.59 17.61
CA GLY A 68 13.58 -7.09 17.73
C GLY A 68 13.91 -8.44 17.11
N ILE A 69 13.00 -9.08 16.35
CA ILE A 69 13.21 -10.48 15.89
C ILE A 69 12.84 -10.68 14.41
N ALA A 70 13.18 -9.75 13.53
CA ALA A 70 13.01 -9.95 12.09
C ALA A 70 14.29 -9.63 11.30
N THR A 71 15.39 -10.31 11.66
CA THR A 71 16.53 -10.56 10.76
C THR A 71 17.01 -12.00 10.98
N ASP A 72 16.27 -12.95 10.41
CA ASP A 72 16.76 -14.18 9.75
C ASP A 72 15.56 -15.17 9.61
N PRO A 73 15.10 -15.51 8.41
CA PRO A 73 14.06 -16.53 8.24
C PRO A 73 14.66 -17.95 8.44
N PRO A 74 14.00 -18.85 9.19
CA PRO A 74 14.51 -20.21 9.38
C PRO A 74 14.53 -20.98 8.05
N ARG A 75 15.71 -21.49 7.68
CA ARG A 75 15.88 -22.38 6.51
C ARG A 75 15.20 -23.72 6.80
N TRP A 76 14.07 -23.93 6.15
CA TRP A 76 13.32 -25.20 6.18
C TRP A 76 14.20 -26.37 5.73
N GLN A 77 14.24 -27.45 6.52
CA GLN A 77 14.87 -28.73 6.17
C GLN A 77 13.78 -29.83 6.11
N PRO A 78 13.73 -30.65 5.04
CA PRO A 78 12.78 -31.76 4.94
C PRO A 78 13.20 -32.95 5.84
N PRO A 79 12.24 -33.74 6.35
CA PRO A 79 12.52 -34.94 7.13
C PRO A 79 13.01 -36.10 6.23
N LEU A 80 13.87 -36.96 6.79
CA LEU A 80 14.38 -38.21 6.22
C LEU A 80 13.29 -39.30 6.11
#